data_AF-A0A3N6GIL6-F1
#
_entry.id   AF-A0A3N6GIL6-F1
#
_cell.length_a   1.000
_cell.length_b   1.000
_cell.length_c   1.000
_cell.angle_alpha   90.00
_cell.angle_beta   90.00
_cell.angle_gamma   90.00
#
_symmetry.space_group_name_H-M   'P 1'
#
loop_
_entity.id
_entity.type
_entity.pdbx_description
1 polymer ?
#
loop_
_entity_poly.entity_id
_entity_poly.type
_entity_poly.pdbx_seq_one_letter_code
_entity_poly.pdbx_strand_id
1 'polypeptide(L)'
;MGDWRTDPTFAMCRALVDGADLASFAGGPFDVRAVVGTFEGAALDNLPWGNFPHGEKAREAVRLLHAGDEPARNLMGVLIGMCADDSRAAVVLAVPFLIRIATDPHHRHRADALGGLAAPARARYFGVASRDELLLHRSGPQHDGYDDYGVEVTGYPAGWSVAAARAAITTGAPTLLPLLDDSDPAMRIDASYALATAADPGHTVRRAFATRFVMEQDPMVRAALVLATAESTRAHPYEQATAGIRELWQDQAQAPEVRLAAAIGWLCLTDELVPDALHAAVEALATEERARAMDALPWMAAAGRGVPGLLDCVRRMLHPEAPEPSDDPWA
;
A
#
# COMPACT_ATOMS: atom_id res chain seq x y z
N MET A 1 13.68 -26.76 12.74
CA MET A 1 12.81 -26.29 11.66
C MET A 1 11.84 -27.43 11.38
N GLY A 2 10.57 -27.29 11.78
CA GLY A 2 9.57 -28.35 11.61
C GLY A 2 9.21 -28.52 10.13
N ASP A 3 8.75 -29.71 9.73
CA ASP A 3 8.32 -29.95 8.36
C ASP A 3 7.04 -29.14 8.08
N TRP A 4 7.13 -28.17 7.16
CA TRP A 4 5.98 -27.36 6.71
C TRP A 4 4.81 -28.23 6.23
N ARG A 5 5.08 -29.49 5.86
CA ARG A 5 4.04 -30.47 5.51
C ARG A 5 3.10 -30.84 6.65
N THR A 6 3.51 -30.60 7.89
CA THR A 6 2.73 -30.91 9.10
C THR A 6 2.17 -29.67 9.81
N ASP A 7 2.57 -28.47 9.38
CA ASP A 7 2.17 -27.22 10.01
C ASP A 7 0.70 -26.89 9.68
N PRO A 8 -0.22 -26.78 10.64
CA PRO A 8 -1.62 -26.47 10.36
C PRO A 8 -1.82 -25.13 9.64
N THR A 9 -0.89 -24.17 9.78
CA THR A 9 -0.96 -22.86 9.10
C THR A 9 -0.85 -22.96 7.58
N PHE A 10 -0.28 -24.05 7.05
CA PHE A 10 -0.15 -24.32 5.62
C PHE A 10 -1.18 -25.35 5.11
N ALA A 11 -2.20 -25.70 5.90
CA ALA A 11 -3.16 -26.75 5.53
C ALA A 11 -3.87 -26.45 4.20
N MET A 12 -4.33 -25.21 3.99
CA MET A 12 -4.93 -24.80 2.72
C MET A 12 -3.89 -24.83 1.58
N CYS A 13 -2.72 -24.22 1.77
CA CYS A 13 -1.68 -24.18 0.75
C CYS A 13 -1.28 -25.58 0.28
N ARG A 14 -1.17 -26.55 1.20
CA ARG A 14 -0.94 -27.96 0.86
C ARG A 14 -2.06 -28.56 0.05
N ALA A 15 -3.30 -28.38 0.49
CA ALA A 15 -4.45 -28.92 -0.23
C ALA A 15 -4.52 -28.39 -1.66
N LEU A 16 -4.20 -27.11 -1.89
CA LEU A 16 -4.10 -26.52 -3.23
C LEU A 16 -2.99 -27.18 -4.07
N VAL A 17 -1.81 -27.39 -3.49
CA VAL A 17 -0.70 -28.12 -4.15
C VAL A 17 -1.12 -29.56 -4.49
N ASP A 18 -1.91 -30.19 -3.63
CA ASP A 18 -2.45 -31.55 -3.84
C ASP A 18 -3.65 -31.58 -4.82
N GLY A 19 -4.03 -30.45 -5.42
CA GLY A 19 -5.04 -30.35 -6.47
C GLY A 19 -6.46 -29.99 -5.98
N ALA A 20 -6.61 -29.53 -4.74
CA ALA A 20 -7.89 -28.99 -4.28
C ALA A 20 -8.25 -27.70 -5.04
N ASP A 21 -9.54 -27.54 -5.34
CA ASP A 21 -10.06 -26.32 -5.93
C ASP A 21 -10.04 -25.17 -4.92
N LEU A 22 -9.47 -24.02 -5.30
CA LEU A 22 -9.45 -22.82 -4.48
C LEU A 22 -10.86 -22.38 -4.07
N ALA A 23 -11.85 -22.55 -4.95
CA ALA A 23 -13.23 -22.18 -4.66
C ALA A 23 -13.82 -22.96 -3.47
N SER A 24 -13.31 -24.15 -3.15
CA SER A 24 -13.78 -24.96 -2.01
C SER A 24 -13.45 -24.35 -0.64
N PHE A 25 -12.49 -23.42 -0.58
CA PHE A 25 -12.11 -22.73 0.65
C PHE A 25 -12.81 -21.38 0.83
N ALA A 26 -13.45 -20.86 -0.23
CA ALA A 26 -14.06 -19.53 -0.22
C ALA A 26 -15.18 -19.43 0.83
N GLY A 27 -15.19 -18.34 1.59
CA GLY A 27 -16.13 -18.14 2.70
C GLY A 27 -15.83 -18.96 3.96
N GLY A 28 -14.81 -19.83 3.94
CA GLY A 28 -14.43 -20.71 5.03
C GLY A 28 -13.39 -20.10 5.99
N PRO A 29 -12.90 -20.91 6.96
CA PRO A 29 -11.94 -20.46 7.99
C PRO A 29 -10.52 -20.20 7.47
N PHE A 30 -10.23 -20.58 6.22
CA PHE A 30 -8.97 -20.28 5.52
C PHE A 30 -9.11 -19.11 4.52
N ASP A 31 -10.32 -18.60 4.32
CA ASP A 31 -10.56 -17.40 3.51
C ASP A 31 -10.38 -16.16 4.40
N VAL A 32 -9.24 -15.50 4.26
CA VAL A 32 -8.91 -14.31 5.05
C VAL A 32 -9.93 -13.19 4.87
N ARG A 33 -10.61 -13.11 3.71
CA ARG A 33 -11.66 -12.11 3.46
C ARG A 33 -12.88 -12.39 4.33
N ALA A 34 -13.24 -13.66 4.49
CA ALA A 34 -14.34 -14.07 5.36
C ALA A 34 -13.98 -13.81 6.83
N VAL A 35 -12.77 -14.19 7.25
CA VAL A 35 -12.30 -13.97 8.63
C VAL A 35 -12.27 -12.48 8.99
N VAL A 36 -11.66 -11.64 8.14
CA VAL A 36 -11.58 -10.18 8.35
C VAL A 36 -12.95 -9.52 8.24
N GLY A 37 -13.88 -10.06 7.44
CA GLY A 37 -15.25 -9.56 7.37
C GLY A 37 -16.04 -9.69 8.68
N THR A 38 -15.64 -10.60 9.59
CA THR A 38 -16.34 -10.83 10.86
C THR A 38 -15.86 -9.97 12.02
N PHE A 39 -14.99 -8.99 11.78
CA PHE A 39 -14.19 -8.33 12.82
C PHE A 39 -14.92 -7.32 13.71
N GLU A 40 -16.21 -7.05 13.52
CA GLU A 40 -16.92 -6.04 14.31
C GLU A 40 -16.82 -6.36 15.82
N GLY A 41 -15.91 -5.67 16.52
CA GLY A 41 -15.63 -5.87 17.94
C GLY A 41 -14.86 -7.15 18.32
N ALA A 42 -14.37 -7.94 17.37
CA ALA A 42 -13.63 -9.18 17.68
C ALA A 42 -12.36 -8.89 18.50
N ALA A 43 -12.13 -9.72 19.53
CA ALA A 43 -10.92 -9.70 20.34
C ALA A 43 -9.76 -10.38 19.59
N LEU A 44 -8.53 -9.91 19.83
CA LEU A 44 -7.31 -10.44 19.20
C LEU A 44 -7.18 -11.96 19.30
N ASP A 45 -7.54 -12.52 20.45
CA ASP A 45 -7.40 -13.94 20.75
C ASP A 45 -8.47 -14.83 20.11
N ASN A 46 -9.54 -14.24 19.58
CA ASN A 46 -10.65 -15.00 18.98
C ASN A 46 -10.44 -15.26 17.48
N LEU A 47 -9.42 -14.67 16.86
CA LEU A 47 -9.16 -14.86 15.44
C LEU A 47 -8.36 -16.14 15.20
N PRO A 48 -8.62 -16.84 14.09
CA PRO A 48 -7.91 -18.08 13.75
C PRO A 48 -6.54 -17.80 13.12
N TRP A 49 -5.65 -17.11 13.84
CA TRP A 49 -4.29 -16.78 13.38
C TRP A 49 -3.53 -18.02 12.90
N GLY A 50 -3.66 -19.14 13.62
CA GLY A 50 -3.05 -20.42 13.26
C GLY A 50 -3.52 -21.06 11.95
N ASN A 51 -4.49 -20.48 11.24
CA ASN A 51 -4.90 -20.93 9.90
C ASN A 51 -4.10 -20.29 8.78
N PHE A 52 -3.28 -19.27 9.08
CA PHE A 52 -2.57 -18.48 8.07
C PHE A 52 -1.06 -18.56 8.28
N PRO A 53 -0.26 -18.70 7.21
CA PRO A 53 1.20 -18.69 7.31
C PRO A 53 1.71 -17.48 8.09
N HIS A 54 2.57 -17.70 9.07
CA HIS A 54 3.10 -16.68 10.00
C HIS A 54 2.07 -16.00 10.92
N GLY A 55 0.84 -16.50 11.01
CA GLY A 55 -0.24 -15.91 11.80
C GLY A 55 0.11 -15.66 13.27
N GLU A 56 0.73 -16.62 13.95
CA GLU A 56 1.14 -16.45 15.36
C GLU A 56 2.20 -15.35 15.55
N LYS A 57 3.10 -15.18 14.58
CA LYS A 57 4.12 -14.13 14.62
C LYS A 57 3.46 -12.75 14.43
N ALA A 58 2.47 -12.65 13.55
CA ALA A 58 1.70 -11.42 13.36
C ALA A 58 0.83 -11.11 14.59
N ARG A 59 0.18 -12.13 15.18
CA ARG A 59 -0.60 -12.00 16.42
C ARG A 59 0.24 -11.42 17.56
N GLU A 60 1.42 -11.98 17.77
CA GLU A 60 2.31 -11.52 18.83
C GLU A 60 2.77 -10.08 18.61
N ALA A 61 3.09 -9.70 17.37
CA ALA A 61 3.44 -8.32 17.05
C ALA A 61 2.29 -7.34 17.37
N VAL A 62 1.04 -7.70 17.03
CA VAL A 62 -0.14 -6.88 17.35
C VAL A 62 -0.39 -6.82 18.86
N ARG A 63 -0.23 -7.94 19.58
CA ARG A 63 -0.37 -8.00 21.04
C ARG A 63 0.60 -7.05 21.74
N LEU A 64 1.87 -7.07 21.32
CA LEU A 64 2.91 -6.20 21.85
C LEU A 64 2.70 -4.73 21.46
N LEU A 65 2.20 -4.44 20.25
CA LEU A 65 1.82 -3.09 19.84
C LEU A 65 0.69 -2.55 20.71
N HIS A 66 -0.30 -3.38 21.01
CA HIS A 66 -1.45 -3.01 21.84
C HIS A 66 -1.08 -2.76 23.31
N ALA A 67 -0.19 -3.56 23.89
CA ALA A 67 0.35 -3.30 25.23
C ALA A 67 1.32 -2.10 25.23
N GLY A 68 2.03 -1.91 24.11
CA GLY A 68 3.07 -0.92 23.90
C GLY A 68 4.37 -1.20 24.67
N ASP A 69 4.55 -2.42 25.17
CA ASP A 69 5.70 -2.79 25.99
C ASP A 69 7.04 -2.75 25.21
N GLU A 70 6.97 -2.77 23.88
CA GLU A 70 8.13 -2.83 22.96
C GLU A 70 8.13 -1.67 21.95
N PRO A 71 9.29 -1.29 21.39
CA PRO A 71 9.35 -0.24 20.37
C PRO A 71 8.53 -0.61 19.12
N ALA A 72 7.51 0.18 18.82
CA ALA A 72 6.62 -0.09 17.68
C ALA A 72 7.35 -0.21 16.34
N ARG A 73 8.44 0.52 16.13
CA ARG A 73 9.28 0.39 14.92
C ARG A 73 9.73 -1.05 14.67
N ASN A 74 10.08 -1.79 15.72
CA ASN A 74 10.51 -3.19 15.58
C ASN A 74 9.33 -4.09 15.22
N LEU A 75 8.19 -3.88 15.88
CA LEU A 75 6.98 -4.68 15.67
C LEU A 75 6.34 -4.42 14.30
N MET A 76 6.30 -3.15 13.88
CA MET A 76 5.88 -2.77 12.53
C MET A 76 6.89 -3.25 11.49
N GLY A 77 8.19 -3.23 11.79
CA GLY A 77 9.22 -3.85 10.96
C GLY A 77 8.97 -5.35 10.71
N VAL A 78 8.44 -6.07 11.70
CA VAL A 78 8.02 -7.48 11.52
C VAL A 78 6.84 -7.59 10.55
N LEU A 79 5.78 -6.80 10.73
CA LEU A 79 4.59 -6.85 9.88
C LEU A 79 4.86 -6.38 8.44
N ILE A 80 5.61 -5.29 8.30
CA ILE A 80 6.02 -4.74 7.00
C ILE A 80 7.01 -5.70 6.32
N GLY A 81 7.93 -6.30 7.08
CA GLY A 81 8.86 -7.31 6.56
C GLY A 81 8.13 -8.53 6.00
N MET A 82 7.07 -9.01 6.67
CA MET A 82 6.23 -10.07 6.10
C MET A 82 5.58 -9.67 4.77
N CYS A 83 5.14 -8.42 4.63
CA CYS A 83 4.62 -7.92 3.34
C CYS A 83 5.73 -7.83 2.28
N ALA A 84 6.96 -7.50 2.68
CA ALA A 84 8.13 -7.46 1.80
C ALA A 84 8.51 -8.86 1.29
N ASP A 85 8.44 -9.85 2.16
CA ASP A 85 8.69 -11.27 1.86
C ASP A 85 7.48 -11.94 1.21
N ASP A 86 6.54 -11.16 0.64
CA ASP A 86 5.34 -11.65 -0.06
C ASP A 86 4.51 -12.66 0.76
N SER A 87 4.42 -12.42 2.07
CA SER A 87 3.75 -13.26 3.08
C SER A 87 2.69 -12.47 3.84
N ARG A 88 1.76 -11.88 3.09
CA ARG A 88 0.81 -10.86 3.60
C ARG A 88 -0.42 -11.45 4.30
N ALA A 89 -0.80 -12.72 4.08
CA ALA A 89 -2.03 -13.32 4.60
C ALA A 89 -2.25 -13.10 6.11
N ALA A 90 -1.20 -13.29 6.92
CA ALA A 90 -1.25 -13.04 8.36
C ALA A 90 -1.31 -11.56 8.72
N VAL A 91 -0.67 -10.68 7.94
CA VAL A 91 -0.63 -9.23 8.20
C VAL A 91 -2.01 -8.60 7.97
N VAL A 92 -2.79 -9.12 7.02
CA VAL A 92 -4.17 -8.66 6.80
C VAL A 92 -5.01 -8.71 8.07
N LEU A 93 -4.88 -9.78 8.86
CA LEU A 93 -5.60 -9.93 10.13
C LEU A 93 -5.27 -8.83 11.15
N ALA A 94 -4.10 -8.21 11.04
CA ALA A 94 -3.67 -7.11 11.89
C ALA A 94 -4.32 -5.77 11.52
N VAL A 95 -4.75 -5.59 10.27
CA VAL A 95 -5.21 -4.29 9.74
C VAL A 95 -6.29 -3.63 10.62
N PRO A 96 -7.36 -4.31 11.06
CA PRO A 96 -8.38 -3.63 11.86
C PRO A 96 -7.88 -3.23 13.26
N PHE A 97 -6.90 -3.94 13.84
CA PHE A 97 -6.25 -3.52 15.09
C PHE A 97 -5.31 -2.33 14.88
N LEU A 98 -4.57 -2.30 13.77
CA LEU A 98 -3.72 -1.17 13.40
C LEU A 98 -4.56 0.10 13.18
N ILE A 99 -5.75 -0.01 12.57
CA ILE A 99 -6.70 1.11 12.45
C ILE A 99 -7.09 1.61 13.84
N ARG A 100 -7.48 0.72 14.77
CA ARG A 100 -7.83 1.13 16.15
C ARG A 100 -6.67 1.88 16.83
N ILE A 101 -5.45 1.35 16.73
CA ILE A 101 -4.24 1.98 17.27
C ILE A 101 -3.98 3.36 16.64
N ALA A 102 -4.07 3.46 15.31
CA ALA A 102 -3.83 4.70 14.57
C ALA A 102 -4.84 5.81 14.90
N THR A 103 -6.09 5.41 15.15
CA THR A 103 -7.20 6.35 15.42
C THR A 103 -7.34 6.75 16.89
N ASP A 104 -6.64 6.07 17.81
CA ASP A 104 -6.58 6.48 19.22
C ASP A 104 -5.57 7.63 19.40
N PRO A 105 -6.02 8.86 19.70
CA PRO A 105 -5.14 10.03 19.83
C PRO A 105 -4.19 9.91 21.02
N HIS A 106 -4.45 9.02 21.98
CA HIS A 106 -3.63 8.80 23.16
C HIS A 106 -2.66 7.63 23.01
N HIS A 107 -2.76 6.87 21.92
CA HIS A 107 -1.90 5.73 21.72
C HIS A 107 -0.52 6.17 21.20
N ARG A 108 0.52 5.87 21.99
CA ARG A 108 1.93 6.23 21.67
C ARG A 108 2.45 5.70 20.33
N HIS A 109 1.83 4.64 19.80
CA HIS A 109 2.22 3.99 18.54
C HIS A 109 1.30 4.31 17.36
N ARG A 110 0.43 5.33 17.48
CA ARG A 110 -0.55 5.65 16.44
C ARG A 110 0.07 5.95 15.08
N ALA A 111 1.21 6.65 15.05
CA ALA A 111 1.91 6.99 13.80
C ALA A 111 2.51 5.76 13.13
N ASP A 112 3.25 4.94 13.88
CA ASP A 112 3.83 3.69 13.36
C ASP A 112 2.74 2.74 12.81
N ALA A 113 1.61 2.63 13.51
CA ALA A 113 0.49 1.80 13.06
C ALA A 113 -0.14 2.33 11.77
N LEU A 114 -0.31 3.65 11.63
CA LEU A 114 -0.86 4.27 10.43
C LEU A 114 0.05 4.05 9.20
N GLY A 115 1.37 4.27 9.36
CA GLY A 115 2.34 4.13 8.27
C GLY A 115 2.43 2.71 7.69
N GLY A 116 2.12 1.67 8.47
CA GLY A 116 2.21 0.28 8.01
C GLY A 116 0.90 -0.42 7.67
N LEU A 117 -0.28 0.10 8.08
CA LEU A 117 -1.54 -0.64 7.92
C LEU A 117 -1.93 -0.90 6.46
N ALA A 118 -1.46 -0.06 5.54
CA ALA A 118 -1.79 -0.16 4.12
C ALA A 118 -0.86 -1.08 3.33
N ALA A 119 0.19 -1.61 3.96
CA ALA A 119 1.17 -2.50 3.32
C ALA A 119 0.54 -3.75 2.68
N PRO A 120 -0.34 -4.52 3.37
CA PRO A 120 -0.95 -5.72 2.78
C PRO A 120 -1.99 -5.42 1.69
N ALA A 121 -2.40 -4.16 1.50
CA ALA A 121 -3.41 -3.74 0.53
C ALA A 121 -2.85 -3.45 -0.88
N ARG A 122 -1.54 -3.66 -1.10
CA ARG A 122 -0.85 -3.39 -2.37
C ARG A 122 -0.25 -4.64 -2.99
N ALA A 123 -0.29 -4.71 -4.32
CA ALA A 123 0.07 -5.90 -5.11
C ALA A 123 1.52 -6.35 -4.87
N ARG A 124 2.45 -5.39 -4.89
CA ARG A 124 3.88 -5.58 -4.72
C ARG A 124 4.39 -4.38 -3.94
N TYR A 125 4.60 -4.57 -2.64
CA TYR A 125 4.80 -3.46 -1.73
C TYR A 125 6.20 -2.82 -1.84
N PHE A 126 7.21 -3.53 -2.36
CA PHE A 126 8.58 -3.00 -2.48
C PHE A 126 9.18 -3.07 -3.89
N GLY A 127 9.97 -2.05 -4.21
CA GLY A 127 10.83 -1.94 -5.39
C GLY A 127 10.08 -1.79 -6.71
N VAL A 128 8.82 -1.39 -6.65
CA VAL A 128 7.98 -1.23 -7.83
C VAL A 128 7.91 0.23 -8.19
N ALA A 129 8.46 0.58 -9.36
CA ALA A 129 8.56 1.96 -9.81
C ALA A 129 8.18 2.15 -11.29
N SER A 130 7.62 1.12 -11.94
CA SER A 130 7.13 1.21 -13.33
C SER A 130 5.74 1.86 -13.40
N ARG A 131 5.37 2.38 -14.58
CA ARG A 131 4.04 2.99 -14.83
C ARG A 131 2.90 2.01 -14.57
N ASP A 132 3.11 0.76 -14.96
CA ASP A 132 2.07 -0.26 -14.92
C ASP A 132 1.75 -0.70 -13.51
N GLU A 133 2.74 -0.67 -12.61
CA GLU A 133 2.69 -1.37 -11.34
C GLU A 133 2.67 -0.44 -10.11
N LEU A 134 3.30 0.75 -10.13
CA LEU A 134 3.50 1.59 -8.92
C LEU A 134 2.19 1.88 -8.19
N LEU A 135 1.14 2.24 -8.93
CA LEU A 135 -0.19 2.58 -8.39
C LEU A 135 -1.25 1.51 -8.69
N LEU A 136 -0.83 0.29 -9.07
CA LEU A 136 -1.73 -0.71 -9.59
C LEU A 136 -2.64 -1.31 -8.51
N HIS A 137 -3.94 -1.25 -8.80
CA HIS A 137 -4.98 -1.99 -8.11
C HIS A 137 -5.48 -3.07 -9.08
N ARG A 138 -5.05 -4.31 -8.90
CA ARG A 138 -5.65 -5.40 -9.68
C ARG A 138 -7.03 -5.70 -9.09
N SER A 139 -8.06 -5.59 -9.91
CA SER A 139 -9.45 -5.75 -9.50
C SER A 139 -10.14 -6.88 -10.28
N GLY A 140 -9.42 -7.53 -11.21
CA GLY A 140 -9.94 -8.51 -12.13
C GLY A 140 -9.77 -9.96 -11.64
N PRO A 141 -10.80 -10.81 -11.77
CA PRO A 141 -10.58 -12.24 -11.85
C PRO A 141 -10.04 -12.60 -13.24
N GLN A 142 -8.99 -13.44 -13.33
CA GLN A 142 -8.57 -14.06 -14.59
C GLN A 142 -8.67 -15.59 -14.59
N HIS A 143 -8.54 -16.13 -15.81
CA HIS A 143 -9.06 -17.38 -16.36
C HIS A 143 -8.56 -18.70 -15.73
N ASP A 144 -7.64 -18.68 -14.77
CA ASP A 144 -6.85 -19.87 -14.41
C ASP A 144 -7.00 -20.29 -12.93
N GLY A 145 -8.05 -19.82 -12.25
CA GLY A 145 -8.38 -20.19 -10.87
C GLY A 145 -7.65 -19.39 -9.78
N TYR A 146 -6.59 -18.65 -10.13
CA TYR A 146 -5.98 -17.61 -9.30
C TYR A 146 -6.32 -16.21 -9.84
N ASP A 147 -6.40 -15.23 -8.95
CA ASP A 147 -6.58 -13.82 -9.36
C ASP A 147 -5.29 -13.25 -9.98
N ASP A 148 -5.39 -12.06 -10.59
CA ASP A 148 -4.26 -11.41 -11.26
C ASP A 148 -3.05 -11.19 -10.32
N TYR A 149 -3.18 -11.33 -8.99
CA TYR A 149 -2.07 -11.19 -8.05
C TYR A 149 -1.20 -12.45 -7.93
N GLY A 150 -1.69 -13.62 -8.37
CA GLY A 150 -0.98 -14.89 -8.23
C GLY A 150 -0.98 -15.45 -6.80
N VAL A 151 0.14 -16.05 -6.41
CA VAL A 151 0.31 -16.65 -5.08
C VAL A 151 1.45 -15.98 -4.32
N GLU A 152 1.26 -15.83 -3.02
CA GLU A 152 2.30 -15.51 -2.04
C GLU A 152 3.42 -16.56 -2.08
N VAL A 153 4.60 -16.22 -1.55
CA VAL A 153 5.72 -17.20 -1.39
C VAL A 153 5.30 -18.42 -0.55
N THR A 154 4.27 -18.25 0.27
CA THR A 154 3.67 -19.29 1.10
C THR A 154 2.71 -20.23 0.35
N GLY A 155 2.41 -19.92 -0.92
CA GLY A 155 1.37 -20.57 -1.73
C GLY A 155 -0.05 -20.05 -1.47
N TYR A 156 -0.22 -19.06 -0.58
CA TYR A 156 -1.53 -18.46 -0.28
C TYR A 156 -1.98 -17.54 -1.44
N PRO A 157 -3.28 -17.46 -1.78
CA PRO A 157 -3.77 -16.60 -2.86
C PRO A 157 -3.56 -15.12 -2.52
N ALA A 158 -2.66 -14.45 -3.25
CA ALA A 158 -2.22 -13.10 -2.91
C ALA A 158 -3.36 -12.07 -2.98
N GLY A 159 -4.25 -12.20 -3.95
CA GLY A 159 -5.36 -11.25 -4.08
C GLY A 159 -6.48 -11.48 -3.07
N TRP A 160 -6.58 -12.66 -2.42
CA TRP A 160 -7.45 -12.81 -1.25
C TRP A 160 -6.97 -11.92 -0.10
N SER A 161 -5.66 -11.91 0.15
CA SER A 161 -5.05 -11.05 1.15
C SER A 161 -5.21 -9.56 0.83
N VAL A 162 -4.91 -9.16 -0.41
CA VAL A 162 -5.06 -7.76 -0.86
C VAL A 162 -6.51 -7.30 -0.77
N ALA A 163 -7.46 -8.11 -1.24
CA ALA A 163 -8.89 -7.78 -1.17
C ALA A 163 -9.37 -7.63 0.27
N ALA A 164 -8.95 -8.53 1.17
CA ALA A 164 -9.31 -8.46 2.58
C ALA A 164 -8.74 -7.21 3.27
N ALA A 165 -7.49 -6.83 2.97
CA ALA A 165 -6.86 -5.64 3.53
C ALA A 165 -7.60 -4.36 3.08
N ARG A 166 -7.91 -4.27 1.78
CA ARG A 166 -8.68 -3.13 1.23
C ARG A 166 -10.09 -3.06 1.79
N ALA A 167 -10.75 -4.22 1.97
CA ALA A 167 -12.06 -4.27 2.61
C ALA A 167 -12.00 -3.75 4.05
N ALA A 168 -11.00 -4.17 4.84
CA ALA A 168 -10.79 -3.66 6.19
C ALA A 168 -10.55 -2.14 6.23
N ILE A 169 -9.71 -1.62 5.33
CA ILE A 169 -9.43 -0.18 5.23
C ILE A 169 -10.68 0.58 4.78
N THR A 170 -11.46 0.03 3.86
CA THR A 170 -12.75 0.60 3.41
C THR A 170 -13.73 0.70 4.58
N THR A 171 -13.88 -0.36 5.36
CA THR A 171 -14.72 -0.38 6.58
C THR A 171 -14.22 0.63 7.62
N GLY A 172 -12.91 0.79 7.77
CA GLY A 172 -12.29 1.75 8.67
C GLY A 172 -12.20 3.19 8.13
N ALA A 173 -12.56 3.44 6.87
CA ALA A 173 -12.40 4.74 6.23
C ALA A 173 -13.08 5.89 7.02
N PRO A 174 -14.30 5.73 7.59
CA PRO A 174 -14.91 6.77 8.41
C PRO A 174 -14.06 7.20 9.62
N THR A 175 -13.29 6.28 10.21
CA THR A 175 -12.39 6.57 11.33
C THR A 175 -11.03 7.11 10.91
N LEU A 176 -10.57 6.78 9.70
CA LEU A 176 -9.30 7.25 9.14
C LEU A 176 -9.43 8.65 8.52
N LEU A 177 -10.58 9.02 7.97
CA LEU A 177 -10.82 10.31 7.32
C LEU A 177 -10.43 11.54 8.16
N PRO A 178 -10.76 11.62 9.47
CA PRO A 178 -10.33 12.74 10.30
C PRO A 178 -8.81 12.92 10.42
N LEU A 179 -8.02 11.86 10.18
CA LEU A 179 -6.56 11.92 10.23
C LEU A 179 -5.95 12.75 9.08
N LEU A 180 -6.70 13.01 8.01
CA LEU A 180 -6.30 13.96 6.97
C LEU A 180 -6.17 15.40 7.50
N ASP A 181 -6.78 15.70 8.65
CA ASP A 181 -6.71 17.01 9.31
C ASP A 181 -5.83 16.99 10.57
N ASP A 182 -5.04 15.93 10.79
CA ASP A 182 -4.10 15.87 11.93
C ASP A 182 -3.10 17.03 11.88
N SER A 183 -2.68 17.51 13.05
CA SER A 183 -1.68 18.57 13.18
C SER A 183 -0.32 18.16 12.61
N ASP A 184 0.04 16.87 12.70
CA ASP A 184 1.30 16.33 12.22
C ASP A 184 1.23 16.05 10.70
N PRO A 185 2.09 16.68 9.88
CA PRO A 185 2.15 16.41 8.43
C PRO A 185 2.39 14.93 8.10
N ALA A 186 3.17 14.20 8.91
CA ALA A 186 3.44 12.78 8.67
C ALA A 186 2.15 11.94 8.79
N MET A 187 1.34 12.22 9.82
CA MET A 187 0.02 11.58 9.99
C MET A 187 -0.90 11.85 8.79
N ARG A 188 -0.88 13.07 8.23
CA ARG A 188 -1.68 13.41 7.04
C ARG A 188 -1.21 12.67 5.79
N ILE A 189 0.10 12.50 5.62
CA ILE A 189 0.69 11.72 4.52
C ILE A 189 0.27 10.25 4.64
N ASP A 190 0.46 9.64 5.81
CA ASP A 190 0.14 8.22 6.02
C ASP A 190 -1.37 7.96 5.95
N ALA A 191 -2.20 8.90 6.41
CA ALA A 191 -3.65 8.83 6.24
C ALA A 191 -4.04 8.84 4.76
N SER A 192 -3.42 9.72 3.96
CA SER A 192 -3.64 9.77 2.51
C SER A 192 -3.21 8.45 1.85
N TYR A 193 -2.07 7.90 2.25
CA TYR A 193 -1.54 6.63 1.77
C TYR A 193 -2.45 5.44 2.11
N ALA A 194 -3.00 5.39 3.32
CA ALA A 194 -3.95 4.36 3.74
C ALA A 194 -5.25 4.46 2.95
N LEU A 195 -5.88 5.64 2.95
CA LEU A 195 -7.17 5.87 2.32
C LEU A 195 -7.15 5.67 0.80
N ALA A 196 -6.00 5.85 0.14
CA ALA A 196 -5.83 5.58 -1.30
C ALA A 196 -6.15 4.12 -1.69
N THR A 197 -6.12 3.19 -0.72
CA THR A 197 -6.43 1.77 -0.93
C THR A 197 -7.88 1.40 -0.66
N ALA A 198 -8.67 2.32 -0.10
CA ALA A 198 -10.08 2.10 0.19
C ALA A 198 -10.91 2.07 -1.10
N ALA A 199 -11.93 1.24 -1.14
CA ALA A 199 -13.00 1.39 -2.11
C ALA A 199 -13.79 2.67 -1.79
N ASP A 200 -14.15 3.43 -2.82
CA ASP A 200 -14.81 4.74 -2.65
C ASP A 200 -16.04 4.90 -3.56
N PRO A 201 -17.06 4.01 -3.44
CA PRO A 201 -18.25 4.05 -4.29
C PRO A 201 -19.07 5.34 -4.12
N GLY A 202 -18.96 6.01 -2.96
CA GLY A 202 -19.62 7.29 -2.67
C GLY A 202 -18.79 8.53 -2.97
N HIS A 203 -17.56 8.36 -3.48
CA HIS A 203 -16.59 9.44 -3.72
C HIS A 203 -16.25 10.28 -2.46
N THR A 204 -16.48 9.73 -1.27
CA THR A 204 -16.24 10.41 0.01
C THR A 204 -14.75 10.62 0.25
N VAL A 205 -13.93 9.59 0.00
CA VAL A 205 -12.48 9.66 0.17
C VAL A 205 -11.87 10.63 -0.82
N ARG A 206 -12.25 10.54 -2.10
CA ARG A 206 -11.80 11.48 -3.14
C ARG A 206 -12.16 12.93 -2.85
N ARG A 207 -13.39 13.17 -2.38
CA ARG A 207 -13.80 14.52 -1.95
C ARG A 207 -12.95 15.01 -0.79
N ALA A 208 -12.65 14.16 0.19
CA ALA A 208 -11.80 14.53 1.32
C ALA A 208 -10.38 14.88 0.85
N PHE A 209 -9.81 14.12 -0.09
CA PHE A 209 -8.52 14.48 -0.70
C PHE A 209 -8.55 15.84 -1.40
N ALA A 210 -9.58 16.08 -2.22
CA ALA A 210 -9.74 17.35 -2.94
C ALA A 210 -9.91 18.53 -1.97
N THR A 211 -10.75 18.39 -0.94
CA THR A 211 -10.93 19.42 0.10
C THR A 211 -9.63 19.69 0.84
N ARG A 212 -8.91 18.64 1.25
CA ARG A 212 -7.64 18.81 1.96
C ARG A 212 -6.58 19.46 1.08
N PHE A 213 -6.48 19.06 -0.20
CA PHE A 213 -5.48 19.60 -1.13
C PHE A 213 -5.60 21.11 -1.33
N VAL A 214 -6.82 21.66 -1.30
CA VAL A 214 -7.07 23.10 -1.43
C VAL A 214 -6.59 23.88 -0.20
N MET A 215 -6.70 23.29 0.99
CA MET A 215 -6.37 23.96 2.26
C MET A 215 -4.92 23.75 2.69
N GLU A 216 -4.31 22.64 2.26
CA GLU A 216 -2.97 22.23 2.66
C GLU A 216 -1.90 23.22 2.17
N GLN A 217 -0.94 23.50 3.05
CA GLN A 217 0.20 24.38 2.74
C GLN A 217 1.51 23.61 2.64
N ASP A 218 1.60 22.44 3.28
CA ASP A 218 2.80 21.60 3.22
C ASP A 218 2.94 20.94 1.82
N PRO A 219 4.04 21.20 1.09
CA PRO A 219 4.25 20.64 -0.25
C PRO A 219 4.27 19.11 -0.29
N MET A 220 4.81 18.45 0.76
CA MET A 220 4.89 16.99 0.84
C MET A 220 3.52 16.38 1.08
N VAL A 221 2.70 16.98 1.94
CA VAL A 221 1.32 16.53 2.14
C VAL A 221 0.50 16.72 0.85
N ARG A 222 0.68 17.84 0.13
CA ARG A 222 0.04 18.06 -1.18
C ARG A 222 0.49 17.02 -2.21
N ALA A 223 1.78 16.68 -2.25
CA ALA A 223 2.31 15.62 -3.10
C ALA A 223 1.69 14.25 -2.77
N ALA A 224 1.55 13.92 -1.47
CA ALA A 224 0.89 12.70 -1.02
C ALA A 224 -0.58 12.63 -1.47
N LEU A 225 -1.33 13.74 -1.35
CA LEU A 225 -2.72 13.82 -1.79
C LEU A 225 -2.89 13.64 -3.31
N VAL A 226 -1.93 14.13 -4.10
CA VAL A 226 -1.89 13.90 -5.55
C VAL A 226 -1.66 12.43 -5.88
N LEU A 227 -0.69 11.78 -5.24
CA LEU A 227 -0.45 10.34 -5.43
C LEU A 227 -1.63 9.49 -4.96
N ALA A 228 -2.25 9.83 -3.83
CA ALA A 228 -3.45 9.16 -3.33
C ALA A 228 -4.63 9.30 -4.31
N THR A 229 -4.80 10.47 -4.91
CA THR A 229 -5.81 10.73 -5.95
C THR A 229 -5.51 9.93 -7.21
N ALA A 230 -4.24 9.86 -7.63
CA ALA A 230 -3.81 9.08 -8.78
C ALA A 230 -4.05 7.57 -8.56
N GLU A 231 -3.66 7.04 -7.40
CA GLU A 231 -3.86 5.63 -7.04
C GLU A 231 -5.35 5.26 -7.02
N SER A 232 -6.18 6.09 -6.37
CA SER A 232 -7.63 5.90 -6.36
C SER A 232 -8.21 5.93 -7.77
N THR A 233 -7.70 6.84 -8.63
CA THR A 233 -8.12 6.98 -10.03
C THR A 233 -7.71 5.80 -10.89
N ARG A 234 -6.56 5.17 -10.62
CA ARG A 234 -6.18 3.93 -11.31
C ARG A 234 -7.11 2.77 -10.93
N ALA A 235 -7.53 2.69 -9.67
CA ALA A 235 -8.47 1.67 -9.21
C ALA A 235 -9.89 1.84 -9.78
N HIS A 236 -10.33 3.10 -9.89
CA HIS A 236 -11.65 3.48 -10.39
C HIS A 236 -11.48 4.66 -11.37
N PRO A 237 -11.36 4.40 -12.69
CA PRO A 237 -11.08 5.43 -13.68
C PRO A 237 -12.02 6.62 -13.58
N TYR A 238 -11.44 7.81 -13.53
CA TYR A 238 -12.15 9.09 -13.49
C TYR A 238 -11.40 10.11 -14.32
N GLU A 239 -11.90 10.38 -15.53
CA GLU A 239 -11.20 11.20 -16.54
C GLU A 239 -10.85 12.59 -16.02
N GLN A 240 -11.75 13.23 -15.26
CA GLN A 240 -11.51 14.56 -14.70
C GLN A 240 -10.34 14.59 -13.71
N ALA A 241 -10.13 13.53 -12.92
CA ALA A 241 -8.95 13.46 -12.05
C ALA A 241 -7.66 13.33 -12.87
N THR A 242 -7.68 12.55 -13.95
CA THR A 242 -6.51 12.40 -14.84
C THR A 242 -6.13 13.73 -15.49
N ALA A 243 -7.13 14.48 -15.97
CA ALA A 243 -6.92 15.83 -16.52
C ALA A 243 -6.40 16.80 -15.46
N GLY A 244 -6.97 16.81 -14.26
CA GLY A 244 -6.49 17.67 -13.16
C GLY A 244 -5.06 17.36 -12.73
N ILE A 245 -4.68 16.08 -12.66
CA ILE A 245 -3.29 15.68 -12.37
C ILE A 245 -2.35 16.13 -13.49
N ARG A 246 -2.79 16.07 -14.76
CA ARG A 246 -2.01 16.60 -15.90
C ARG A 246 -1.76 18.12 -15.76
N GLU A 247 -2.77 18.88 -15.38
CA GLU A 247 -2.64 20.33 -15.18
C GLU A 247 -1.67 20.66 -14.04
N LEU A 248 -1.69 19.88 -12.94
CA LEU A 248 -0.84 20.11 -11.78
C LEU A 248 0.66 20.01 -12.07
N TRP A 249 1.11 19.09 -12.92
CA TRP A 249 2.55 19.00 -13.23
C TRP A 249 3.01 20.12 -14.19
N GLN A 250 2.10 20.64 -15.01
CA GLN A 250 2.33 21.73 -15.96
C GLN A 250 2.35 23.11 -15.28
N ASP A 251 1.58 23.27 -14.20
CA ASP A 251 1.48 24.52 -13.45
C ASP A 251 2.79 24.87 -12.72
N GLN A 252 3.48 25.90 -13.22
CA GLN A 252 4.74 26.38 -12.65
C GLN A 252 4.59 27.05 -11.28
N ALA A 253 3.37 27.42 -10.88
CA ALA A 253 3.10 27.99 -9.57
C ALA A 253 3.08 26.93 -8.46
N GLN A 254 2.94 25.64 -8.81
CA GLN A 254 2.99 24.56 -7.84
C GLN A 254 4.41 24.30 -7.35
N ALA A 255 4.51 23.85 -6.10
CA ALA A 255 5.77 23.39 -5.53
C ALA A 255 6.36 22.22 -6.35
N PRO A 256 7.69 22.13 -6.48
CA PRO A 256 8.37 21.04 -7.20
C PRO A 256 7.89 19.63 -6.85
N GLU A 257 7.65 19.37 -5.55
CA GLU A 257 7.25 18.07 -5.02
C GLU A 257 5.85 17.68 -5.52
N VAL A 258 4.93 18.65 -5.57
CA VAL A 258 3.57 18.47 -6.10
C VAL A 258 3.63 18.18 -7.60
N ARG A 259 4.47 18.91 -8.34
CA ARG A 259 4.64 18.71 -9.79
C ARG A 259 5.23 17.35 -10.13
N LEU A 260 6.22 16.89 -9.36
CA LEU A 260 6.81 15.56 -9.51
C LEU A 260 5.81 14.45 -9.19
N ALA A 261 5.08 14.57 -8.07
CA ALA A 261 4.00 13.64 -7.74
C ALA A 261 2.92 13.59 -8.82
N ALA A 262 2.54 14.74 -9.38
CA ALA A 262 1.58 14.84 -10.48
C ALA A 262 2.11 14.21 -11.77
N ALA A 263 3.39 14.42 -12.12
CA ALA A 263 4.00 13.80 -13.29
C ALA A 263 4.00 12.27 -13.18
N ILE A 264 4.44 11.74 -12.03
CA ILE A 264 4.46 10.28 -11.75
C ILE A 264 3.04 9.72 -11.75
N GLY A 265 2.11 10.38 -11.07
CA GLY A 265 0.71 9.98 -11.01
C GLY A 265 0.07 9.95 -12.40
N TRP A 266 0.30 10.98 -13.23
CA TRP A 266 -0.20 11.03 -14.60
C TRP A 266 0.37 9.92 -15.46
N LEU A 267 1.68 9.66 -15.40
CA LEU A 267 2.34 8.57 -16.13
C LEU A 267 1.78 7.19 -15.75
N CYS A 268 1.34 7.00 -14.51
CA CYS A 268 0.69 5.76 -14.08
C CYS A 268 -0.77 5.64 -14.57
N LEU A 269 -1.39 6.73 -15.02
CA LEU A 269 -2.80 6.78 -15.45
C LEU A 269 -2.97 6.73 -16.97
N THR A 270 -1.89 6.79 -17.74
CA THR A 270 -1.94 6.87 -19.20
C THR A 270 -0.90 6.00 -19.87
N ASP A 271 -1.27 5.47 -21.03
CA ASP A 271 -0.35 4.80 -21.96
C ASP A 271 0.19 5.79 -23.02
N GLU A 272 -0.10 7.09 -22.87
CA GLU A 272 0.43 8.13 -23.75
C GLU A 272 1.97 8.15 -23.75
N LEU A 273 2.54 8.49 -24.92
CA LEU A 273 3.96 8.79 -25.03
C LEU A 273 4.32 9.96 -24.10
N VAL A 274 5.51 9.91 -23.51
CA VAL A 274 5.98 10.99 -22.63
C VAL A 274 6.19 12.25 -23.46
N PRO A 275 5.53 13.37 -23.12
CA PRO A 275 5.84 14.64 -23.76
C PRO A 275 7.27 15.09 -23.43
N ASP A 276 8.01 15.64 -24.40
CA ASP A 276 9.36 16.18 -24.17
C ASP A 276 9.40 17.23 -23.04
N ALA A 277 8.33 18.01 -22.90
CA ALA A 277 8.16 18.97 -21.82
C ALA A 277 8.10 18.31 -20.44
N LEU A 278 7.54 17.09 -20.34
CA LEU A 278 7.53 16.31 -19.11
C LEU A 278 8.93 15.79 -18.81
N HIS A 279 9.64 15.24 -19.79
CA HIS A 279 11.05 14.83 -19.63
C HIS A 279 11.90 15.97 -19.06
N ALA A 280 11.89 17.13 -19.72
CA ALA A 280 12.67 18.29 -19.29
C ALA A 280 12.27 18.79 -17.89
N ALA A 281 10.97 18.78 -17.56
CA ALA A 281 10.49 19.18 -16.25
C ALA A 281 10.95 18.21 -15.15
N VAL A 282 10.85 16.90 -15.39
CA VAL A 282 11.27 15.89 -14.40
C VAL A 282 12.77 15.92 -14.21
N GLU A 283 13.58 16.01 -15.27
CA GLU A 283 15.04 16.13 -15.15
C GLU A 283 15.46 17.38 -14.35
N ALA A 284 14.80 18.51 -14.56
CA ALA A 284 15.09 19.74 -13.82
C ALA A 284 14.66 19.68 -12.34
N LEU A 285 13.59 18.95 -12.02
CA LEU A 285 13.01 18.91 -10.68
C LEU A 285 13.49 17.72 -9.84
N ALA A 286 13.87 16.58 -10.44
CA ALA A 286 14.26 15.37 -9.72
C ALA A 286 15.73 15.41 -9.26
N THR A 287 16.10 16.43 -8.48
CA THR A 287 17.43 16.52 -7.86
C THR A 287 17.60 15.47 -6.76
N GLU A 288 18.84 15.05 -6.50
CA GLU A 288 19.17 14.08 -5.45
C GLU A 288 18.63 14.50 -4.06
N GLU A 289 18.77 15.78 -3.70
CA GLU A 289 18.27 16.32 -2.44
C GLU A 289 16.74 16.19 -2.34
N ARG A 290 16.03 16.54 -3.42
CA ARG A 290 14.58 16.44 -3.47
C ARG A 290 14.11 15.00 -3.49
N ALA A 291 14.84 14.12 -4.17
CA ALA A 291 14.55 12.69 -4.18
C ALA A 291 14.60 12.10 -2.77
N ARG A 292 15.63 12.43 -1.98
CA ARG A 292 15.73 12.02 -0.57
C ARG A 292 14.65 12.63 0.31
N ALA A 293 14.29 13.89 0.08
CA ALA A 293 13.18 14.51 0.80
C ALA A 293 11.85 13.81 0.48
N MET A 294 11.66 13.39 -0.77
CA MET A 294 10.46 12.67 -1.21
C MET A 294 10.36 11.24 -0.71
N ASP A 295 11.41 10.64 -0.14
CA ASP A 295 11.32 9.36 0.58
C ASP A 295 10.43 9.44 1.84
N ALA A 296 10.02 10.64 2.28
CA ALA A 296 8.96 10.81 3.26
C ALA A 296 7.57 10.38 2.73
N LEU A 297 7.40 10.24 1.40
CA LEU A 297 6.19 9.70 0.79
C LEU A 297 6.27 8.17 0.78
N PRO A 298 5.29 7.44 1.35
CA PRO A 298 5.34 5.99 1.39
C PRO A 298 5.45 5.32 0.01
N TRP A 299 4.88 5.92 -1.05
CA TRP A 299 5.06 5.46 -2.43
C TRP A 299 6.52 5.49 -2.90
N MET A 300 7.27 6.54 -2.54
CA MET A 300 8.68 6.68 -2.93
C MET A 300 9.56 5.79 -2.06
N ALA A 301 9.33 5.77 -0.74
CA ALA A 301 10.04 4.86 0.16
C ALA A 301 9.89 3.39 -0.28
N ALA A 302 8.69 3.00 -0.71
CA ALA A 302 8.40 1.67 -1.24
C ALA A 302 9.10 1.40 -2.59
N ALA A 303 9.21 2.40 -3.47
CA ALA A 303 9.83 2.26 -4.78
C ALA A 303 11.35 2.07 -4.73
N GLY A 304 12.03 2.65 -3.73
CA GLY A 304 13.49 2.65 -3.65
C GLY A 304 14.13 1.28 -3.50
N ARG A 305 15.13 0.97 -4.34
CA ARG A 305 15.99 -0.22 -4.25
C ARG A 305 17.45 0.20 -4.00
N GLY A 306 17.75 0.68 -2.80
CA GLY A 306 19.09 1.19 -2.46
C GLY A 306 19.43 2.57 -3.04
N VAL A 307 18.52 3.15 -3.82
CA VAL A 307 18.52 4.55 -4.30
C VAL A 307 17.20 5.23 -3.91
N PRO A 308 17.15 6.58 -3.83
CA PRO A 308 15.92 7.31 -3.58
C PRO A 308 14.81 6.90 -4.55
N GLY A 309 13.60 6.63 -4.05
CA GLY A 309 12.54 6.01 -4.86
C GLY A 309 12.06 6.87 -6.02
N LEU A 310 12.13 8.20 -5.86
CA LEU A 310 11.86 9.13 -6.94
C LEU A 310 12.74 8.87 -8.16
N LEU A 311 14.05 8.67 -7.95
CA LEU A 311 14.99 8.46 -9.05
C LEU A 311 14.76 7.13 -9.75
N ASP A 312 14.42 6.07 -8.99
CA ASP A 312 14.05 4.79 -9.60
C ASP A 312 12.76 4.91 -10.41
N CYS A 313 11.75 5.65 -9.91
CA CYS A 313 10.53 5.95 -10.68
C CYS A 313 10.84 6.68 -11.98
N VAL A 314 11.61 7.77 -11.92
CA VAL A 314 12.00 8.54 -13.10
C VAL A 314 12.70 7.66 -14.12
N ARG A 315 13.69 6.88 -13.67
CA ARG A 315 14.44 5.97 -14.52
C ARG A 315 13.55 4.90 -15.16
N ARG A 316 12.71 4.21 -14.40
CA ARG A 316 11.84 3.13 -14.92
C ARG A 316 10.69 3.63 -15.79
N MET A 317 10.16 4.82 -15.50
CA MET A 317 9.02 5.36 -16.24
C MET A 317 9.42 6.11 -17.51
N LEU A 318 10.58 6.78 -17.51
CA LEU A 318 11.02 7.60 -18.65
C LEU A 318 12.06 6.90 -19.52
N HIS A 319 12.85 6.00 -18.93
CA HIS A 319 13.91 5.26 -19.62
C HIS A 319 13.79 3.75 -19.38
N PRO A 320 12.66 3.11 -19.75
CA PRO A 320 12.44 1.68 -19.51
C PRO A 320 13.49 0.79 -20.20
N GLU A 321 14.09 1.27 -21.28
CA GLU A 321 15.14 0.57 -22.05
C GLU A 321 16.53 0.61 -21.39
N ALA A 322 16.74 1.44 -20.36
CA ALA A 322 18.02 1.49 -19.68
C ALA A 322 18.30 0.16 -18.95
N PRO A 323 19.55 -0.34 -18.92
CA PRO A 323 19.90 -1.55 -18.16
C PRO A 323 19.71 -1.31 -16.66
N GLU A 324 19.18 -2.31 -15.94
CA GLU A 324 19.02 -2.20 -14.47
C GLU A 324 20.39 -1.93 -13.84
N PRO A 325 20.49 -0.94 -12.92
CA PRO A 325 21.72 -0.78 -12.15
C PRO A 325 22.01 -2.10 -11.43
N SER A 326 23.26 -2.54 -11.48
CA SER A 326 23.66 -3.81 -10.86
C SER A 326 23.39 -3.74 -9.36
N ASP A 327 22.47 -4.56 -8.88
CA ASP A 327 22.25 -4.80 -7.45
C ASP A 327 23.34 -5.70 -6.85
N ASP A 328 24.34 -6.13 -7.63
CA ASP A 328 25.47 -6.92 -7.14
C ASP A 328 26.43 -6.04 -6.32
N PRO A 329 26.54 -6.23 -4.99
CA PRO A 329 27.50 -5.51 -4.17
C PRO A 329 28.96 -5.89 -4.48
N TRP A 330 29.19 -6.81 -5.41
CA TRP A 330 30.51 -7.30 -5.84
C TRP A 330 30.85 -7.05 -7.32
N ALA A 331 30.02 -6.29 -8.06
CA ALA A 331 30.32 -5.87 -9.43
C ALA A 331 31.35 -4.73 -9.52
#